data_AF-A0A268EUZ6-F1
#
_entry.id   AF-A0A268EUZ6-F1
#
_cell.length_a   1.000
_cell.length_b   1.000
_cell.length_c   1.000
_cell.angle_alpha   90.00
_cell.angle_beta   90.00
_cell.angle_gamma   90.00
#
_symmetry.space_group_name_H-M   'P 1'
#
loop_
_entity.id
_entity.type
_entity.pdbx_description
1 polymer ?
#
loop_
_entity_poly.entity_id
_entity_poly.type
_entity_poly.pdbx_seq_one_letter_code
_entity_poly.pdbx_strand_id
1 'polypeptide(L)'
;MENAAIVQQAIDFIEDNLQEHLELEEIAGSAAISLPHLYRLFYALTGHPIKEYIRKRRTSEAAAALRDTSMPVADIGYRCGFDSYRAFHNSFKRYTGLTPGAYRNSGLYYNFGRIGLPVEATLHTTCRSAGVGPEVKLLQAESLSGWGLLYAGKQAIGLEREALACFRKRLAEHGWDERGLRVFGWNVDLDRDEDAYGYQLVAVRAKSESGNLEPGGSGLERVEVKGGQYATVQITDASDDAGILHAWNRLYSQWLPRSVFEPGASGFMEEYELDGDRIVRMKLYLSVKRSLSARSIAIEQRPPLTIMSFQGQGDGCMDHVEETSTAWLKRSGLIGRPDLRVYMRSEEGLSAVEGHASVYEVGIALPEGYRIPREERSSISTLAGGSYACVTTAAYGSMTGVLSDLHDWLASAAGFELDSERTWFAEYGADEGGGLDRGMRSGSIQVKCCVPIRTRS
;
A
#
# COMPACT_ATOMS: atom_id res chain seq x y z
N MET A 1 19.46 -1.52 15.92
CA MET A 1 19.71 -2.94 15.58
C MET A 1 19.31 -3.86 16.74
N GLU A 2 19.78 -3.64 17.98
CA GLU A 2 19.35 -4.40 19.19
C GLU A 2 17.83 -4.33 19.48
N ASN A 3 17.21 -3.17 19.25
CA ASN A 3 15.81 -2.91 19.59
C ASN A 3 14.79 -3.79 18.83
N ALA A 4 15.08 -4.21 17.60
CA ALA A 4 14.17 -5.06 16.82
C ALA A 4 14.13 -6.49 17.36
N ALA A 5 15.29 -7.03 17.77
CA ALA A 5 15.39 -8.33 18.43
C ALA A 5 14.64 -8.34 19.78
N ILE A 6 14.81 -7.27 20.57
CA ILE A 6 14.11 -7.08 21.85
C ILE A 6 12.59 -7.09 21.64
N VAL A 7 12.07 -6.34 20.67
CA VAL A 7 10.63 -6.30 20.42
C VAL A 7 10.13 -7.61 19.80
N GLN A 8 10.92 -8.29 18.97
CA GLN A 8 10.56 -9.60 18.45
C GLN A 8 10.40 -10.62 19.58
N GLN A 9 11.34 -10.66 20.52
CA GLN A 9 11.26 -11.55 21.67
C GLN A 9 10.01 -11.30 22.52
N ALA A 10 9.64 -10.03 22.70
CA ALA A 10 8.39 -9.67 23.35
C ALA A 10 7.15 -10.11 22.54
N ILE A 11 7.19 -10.03 21.21
CA ILE A 11 6.11 -10.54 20.35
C ILE A 11 6.00 -12.06 20.46
N ASP A 12 7.12 -12.78 20.43
CA ASP A 12 7.15 -14.24 20.53
C ASP A 12 6.54 -14.70 21.85
N PHE A 13 6.96 -14.07 22.96
CA PHE A 13 6.37 -14.33 24.27
C PHE A 13 4.87 -14.05 24.31
N ILE A 14 4.40 -12.97 23.67
CA ILE A 14 2.96 -12.68 23.59
C ILE A 14 2.22 -13.79 22.83
N GLU A 15 2.71 -14.17 21.65
CA GLU A 15 2.06 -15.15 20.78
C GLU A 15 1.94 -16.52 21.45
N ASP A 16 3.00 -16.97 22.12
CA ASP A 16 3.03 -18.25 22.83
C ASP A 16 2.06 -18.29 24.02
N ASN A 17 1.65 -17.13 24.54
CA ASN A 17 0.85 -17.00 25.75
C ASN A 17 -0.49 -16.26 25.50
N LEU A 18 -0.96 -16.18 24.25
CA LEU A 18 -2.17 -15.42 23.89
C LEU A 18 -3.42 -15.88 24.66
N GLN A 19 -3.51 -17.16 25.01
CA GLN A 19 -4.68 -17.75 25.68
C GLN A 19 -4.66 -17.56 27.20
N GLU A 20 -3.53 -17.15 27.76
CA GLU A 20 -3.31 -17.03 29.20
C GLU A 20 -3.48 -15.58 29.68
N HIS A 21 -3.49 -15.38 31.00
CA HIS A 21 -3.41 -14.04 31.57
C HIS A 21 -1.98 -13.50 31.37
N LEU A 22 -1.84 -12.35 30.71
CA LEU A 22 -0.55 -11.76 30.36
C LEU A 22 -0.34 -10.45 31.14
N GLU A 23 0.61 -10.43 32.07
CA GLU A 23 1.06 -9.19 32.71
C GLU A 23 2.08 -8.48 31.81
N LEU A 24 2.01 -7.15 31.75
CA LEU A 24 2.90 -6.38 30.87
C LEU A 24 4.35 -6.42 31.32
N GLU A 25 4.55 -6.54 32.62
CA GLU A 25 5.83 -6.68 33.30
C GLU A 25 6.53 -7.98 32.90
N GLU A 26 5.77 -9.06 32.68
CA GLU A 26 6.30 -10.35 32.22
C GLU A 26 6.79 -10.26 30.77
N ILE A 27 6.03 -9.57 29.92
CA ILE A 27 6.43 -9.31 28.52
C ILE A 27 7.72 -8.48 28.50
N ALA A 28 7.82 -7.44 29.33
CA ALA A 28 9.03 -6.62 29.45
C ALA A 28 10.22 -7.41 30.00
N GLY A 29 9.97 -8.26 31.00
CA GLY A 29 10.96 -9.17 31.58
C GLY A 29 11.50 -10.19 30.58
N SER A 30 10.64 -10.71 29.69
CA SER A 30 11.03 -11.67 28.64
C SER A 30 12.10 -11.12 27.71
N ALA A 31 12.10 -9.81 27.47
CA ALA A 31 13.04 -9.10 26.61
C ALA A 31 14.12 -8.33 27.40
N ALA A 32 14.23 -8.57 28.71
CA ALA A 32 15.21 -7.94 29.63
C ALA A 32 15.24 -6.40 29.60
N ILE A 33 14.08 -5.76 29.37
CA ILE A 33 13.97 -4.29 29.34
C ILE A 33 12.87 -3.77 30.28
N SER A 34 12.93 -2.49 30.60
CA SER A 34 11.88 -1.86 31.40
C SER A 34 10.58 -1.68 30.61
N LEU A 35 9.44 -1.79 31.28
CA LEU A 35 8.13 -1.65 30.65
C LEU A 35 7.93 -0.32 29.89
N PRO A 36 8.34 0.86 30.42
CA PRO A 36 8.25 2.11 29.65
C PRO A 36 9.10 2.12 28.38
N HIS A 37 10.26 1.46 28.43
CA HIS A 37 11.13 1.30 27.27
C HIS A 37 10.48 0.37 26.23
N LEU A 38 9.89 -0.75 26.68
CA LEU A 38 9.18 -1.68 25.82
C LEU A 38 8.00 -0.99 25.12
N TYR A 39 7.19 -0.22 25.84
CA TYR A 39 6.08 0.54 25.24
C TYR A 39 6.52 1.44 24.10
N ARG A 40 7.61 2.19 24.29
CA ARG A 40 8.18 3.08 23.28
C ARG A 40 8.68 2.29 22.07
N LEU A 41 9.49 1.26 22.28
CA LEU A 41 10.07 0.48 21.19
C LEU A 41 9.01 -0.33 20.45
N PHE A 42 8.14 -1.01 21.17
CA PHE A 42 7.07 -1.81 20.59
C PHE A 42 6.14 -0.93 19.75
N TYR A 43 5.74 0.24 20.24
CA TYR A 43 4.93 1.17 19.45
C TYR A 43 5.69 1.71 18.23
N ALA A 44 6.96 2.10 18.40
CA ALA A 44 7.77 2.63 17.30
C ALA A 44 8.00 1.60 16.18
N LEU A 45 8.17 0.33 16.52
CA LEU A 45 8.50 -0.74 15.57
C LEU A 45 7.27 -1.47 15.00
N THR A 46 6.20 -1.63 15.79
CA THR A 46 5.00 -2.37 15.36
C THR A 46 3.84 -1.47 14.95
N GLY A 47 3.90 -0.17 15.28
CA GLY A 47 2.78 0.77 15.12
C GLY A 47 1.60 0.52 16.08
N HIS A 48 1.70 -0.46 16.98
CA HIS A 48 0.63 -0.85 17.89
C HIS A 48 1.02 -0.65 19.36
N PRO A 49 0.12 -0.16 20.22
CA PRO A 49 0.26 -0.38 21.65
C PRO A 49 0.20 -1.88 21.95
N ILE A 50 1.05 -2.37 22.86
CA ILE A 50 1.15 -3.80 23.22
C ILE A 50 -0.22 -4.41 23.55
N LYS A 51 -0.99 -3.75 24.42
CA LYS A 51 -2.35 -4.19 24.79
C LYS A 51 -3.31 -4.26 23.61
N GLU A 52 -3.12 -3.41 22.60
CA GLU A 52 -3.95 -3.42 21.39
C GLU A 52 -3.56 -4.56 20.46
N TYR A 53 -2.25 -4.81 20.31
CA TYR A 53 -1.73 -5.97 19.57
C TYR A 53 -2.30 -7.29 20.13
N ILE A 54 -2.19 -7.50 21.45
CA ILE A 54 -2.75 -8.68 22.13
C ILE A 54 -4.24 -8.82 21.83
N ARG A 55 -5.02 -7.74 21.96
CA ARG A 55 -6.47 -7.79 21.72
C ARG A 55 -6.82 -8.11 20.26
N LYS A 56 -6.09 -7.55 19.29
CA LYS A 56 -6.31 -7.85 17.87
C LYS A 56 -6.00 -9.33 17.57
N ARG A 57 -4.87 -9.85 18.07
CA ARG A 57 -4.50 -11.28 17.94
C ARG A 57 -5.53 -12.20 18.57
N ARG A 58 -5.92 -11.97 19.84
CA ARG A 58 -7.00 -12.72 20.52
C ARG A 58 -8.32 -12.65 19.76
N THR A 59 -8.66 -11.49 19.18
CA THR A 59 -9.87 -11.34 18.37
C THR A 59 -9.77 -12.14 17.07
N SER A 60 -8.59 -12.24 16.47
CA SER A 60 -8.32 -13.03 15.27
C SER A 60 -8.51 -14.53 15.54
N GLU A 61 -7.94 -15.04 16.64
CA GLU A 61 -8.12 -16.44 17.08
C GLU A 61 -9.60 -16.75 17.35
N ALA A 62 -10.30 -15.82 18.02
CA ALA A 62 -11.73 -15.96 18.29
C ALA A 62 -12.56 -15.94 16.99
N ALA A 63 -12.16 -15.13 16.01
CA ALA A 63 -12.83 -15.02 14.72
C ALA A 63 -12.71 -16.34 13.93
N ALA A 64 -11.53 -16.97 13.93
CA ALA A 64 -11.34 -18.30 13.38
C ALA A 64 -12.21 -19.34 14.12
N ALA A 65 -12.12 -19.39 15.46
CA ALA A 65 -12.88 -20.34 16.27
C ALA A 65 -14.41 -20.21 16.12
N LEU A 66 -14.94 -18.99 15.91
CA LEU A 66 -16.36 -18.75 15.67
C LEU A 66 -16.85 -19.32 14.35
N ARG A 67 -15.96 -19.43 13.34
CA ARG A 67 -16.25 -19.98 12.01
C ARG A 67 -16.07 -21.48 11.98
N ASP A 68 -15.01 -21.96 12.61
CA ASP A 68 -14.58 -23.36 12.48
C ASP A 68 -15.27 -24.27 13.51
N THR A 69 -15.92 -23.71 14.53
CA THR A 69 -16.54 -24.48 15.61
C THR A 69 -17.96 -24.04 15.95
N SER A 70 -18.74 -24.97 16.51
CA SER A 70 -20.06 -24.72 17.09
C SER A 70 -20.01 -24.29 18.56
N MET A 71 -18.82 -24.06 19.13
CA MET A 71 -18.62 -23.74 20.54
C MET A 71 -19.43 -22.49 20.95
N PRO A 72 -19.95 -22.42 22.20
CA PRO A 72 -20.63 -21.22 22.67
C PRO A 72 -19.73 -19.98 22.56
N VAL A 73 -20.34 -18.87 22.14
CA VAL A 73 -19.63 -17.61 21.90
C VAL A 73 -18.87 -17.12 23.14
N ALA A 74 -19.44 -17.32 24.32
CA ALA A 74 -18.80 -16.96 25.58
C ALA A 74 -17.53 -17.79 25.84
N ASP A 75 -17.61 -19.10 25.63
CA ASP A 75 -16.49 -20.02 25.84
C ASP A 75 -15.34 -19.73 24.89
N ILE A 76 -15.63 -19.37 23.62
CA ILE A 76 -14.60 -18.92 22.67
C ILE A 76 -13.88 -17.67 23.21
N GLY A 77 -14.63 -16.70 23.74
CA GLY A 77 -14.04 -15.50 24.34
C GLY A 77 -13.05 -15.84 25.46
N TYR A 78 -13.45 -16.72 26.39
CA TYR A 78 -12.57 -17.13 27.49
C TYR A 78 -11.35 -17.94 27.01
N ARG A 79 -11.55 -18.89 26.07
CA ARG A 79 -10.44 -19.68 25.50
C ARG A 79 -9.43 -18.85 24.73
N CYS A 80 -9.85 -17.74 24.13
CA CYS A 80 -8.97 -16.80 23.46
C CYS A 80 -8.35 -15.79 24.44
N GLY A 81 -8.41 -16.01 25.76
CA GLY A 81 -7.73 -15.21 26.76
C GLY A 81 -8.44 -13.90 27.14
N PHE A 82 -9.76 -13.75 26.91
CA PHE A 82 -10.49 -12.59 27.43
C PHE A 82 -10.98 -12.83 28.85
N ASP A 83 -10.74 -11.88 29.76
CA ASP A 83 -11.13 -11.98 31.18
C ASP A 83 -12.64 -11.94 31.42
N SER A 84 -13.40 -11.43 30.44
CA SER A 84 -14.86 -11.38 30.52
C SER A 84 -15.52 -11.39 29.15
N TYR A 85 -16.72 -11.94 29.09
CA TYR A 85 -17.57 -11.88 27.90
C TYR A 85 -17.79 -10.44 27.40
N ARG A 86 -17.95 -9.47 28.31
CA ARG A 86 -18.16 -8.06 27.93
C ARG A 86 -16.93 -7.46 27.25
N ALA A 87 -15.73 -7.75 27.76
CA ALA A 87 -14.49 -7.31 27.15
C ALA A 87 -14.31 -7.93 25.76
N PHE A 88 -14.55 -9.23 25.64
CA PHE A 88 -14.56 -9.95 24.37
C PHE A 88 -15.54 -9.33 23.36
N HIS A 89 -16.82 -9.23 23.73
CA HIS A 89 -17.87 -8.73 22.84
C HIS A 89 -17.56 -7.32 22.30
N ASN A 90 -17.10 -6.42 23.16
CA ASN A 90 -16.75 -5.06 22.77
C ASN A 90 -15.51 -5.00 21.88
N SER A 91 -14.47 -5.78 22.20
CA SER A 91 -13.25 -5.89 21.40
C SER A 91 -13.58 -6.44 20.01
N PHE A 92 -14.35 -7.53 19.97
CA PHE A 92 -14.73 -8.21 18.74
C PHE A 92 -15.55 -7.29 17.83
N LYS A 93 -16.57 -6.62 18.36
CA LYS A 93 -17.36 -5.65 17.59
C LYS A 93 -16.54 -4.47 17.12
N ARG A 94 -15.61 -3.98 17.95
CA ARG A 94 -14.73 -2.87 17.58
C ARG A 94 -13.85 -3.22 16.37
N TYR A 95 -13.25 -4.42 16.35
CA TYR A 95 -12.30 -4.77 15.29
C TYR A 95 -12.96 -5.39 14.06
N THR A 96 -14.02 -6.17 14.22
CA THR A 96 -14.69 -6.85 13.09
C THR A 96 -15.88 -6.07 12.53
N GLY A 97 -16.35 -5.04 13.24
CA GLY A 97 -17.57 -4.30 12.92
C GLY A 97 -18.87 -5.04 13.29
N LEU A 98 -18.81 -6.34 13.59
CA LEU A 98 -19.97 -7.20 13.88
C LEU A 98 -19.94 -7.74 15.31
N THR A 99 -21.10 -8.05 15.86
CA THR A 99 -21.13 -8.85 17.10
C THR A 99 -20.65 -10.28 16.82
N PRO A 100 -20.03 -10.97 17.78
CA PRO A 100 -19.55 -12.35 17.57
C PRO A 100 -20.60 -13.31 16.98
N GLY A 101 -21.86 -13.21 17.45
CA GLY A 101 -22.95 -14.03 16.93
C GLY A 101 -23.37 -13.68 15.50
N ALA A 102 -23.40 -12.40 15.15
CA ALA A 102 -23.65 -11.97 13.77
C ALA A 102 -22.50 -12.37 12.84
N TYR A 103 -21.26 -12.26 13.33
CA TYR A 103 -20.06 -12.61 12.59
C TYR A 103 -20.03 -14.09 12.20
N ARG A 104 -20.42 -15.01 13.11
CA ARG A 104 -20.50 -16.46 12.83
C ARG A 104 -21.30 -16.77 11.56
N ASN A 105 -22.41 -16.08 11.36
CA ASN A 105 -23.32 -16.28 10.23
C ASN A 105 -23.00 -15.37 9.02
N SER A 106 -21.93 -14.56 9.10
CA SER A 106 -21.54 -13.63 8.03
C SER A 106 -20.63 -14.30 6.99
N GLY A 107 -20.39 -13.64 5.85
CA GLY A 107 -19.35 -14.06 4.89
C GLY A 107 -17.97 -13.43 5.15
N LEU A 108 -17.81 -12.68 6.25
CA LEU A 108 -16.61 -11.91 6.55
C LEU A 108 -15.55 -12.74 7.29
N TYR A 109 -14.29 -12.53 6.93
CA TYR A 109 -13.14 -13.06 7.64
C TYR A 109 -12.28 -11.91 8.18
N TYR A 110 -12.25 -11.81 9.50
CA TYR A 110 -11.31 -10.99 10.23
C TYR A 110 -10.05 -11.80 10.48
N ASN A 111 -8.93 -11.29 10.00
CA ASN A 111 -7.61 -11.81 10.31
C ASN A 111 -6.70 -10.65 10.71
N PHE A 112 -6.00 -10.83 11.81
CA PHE A 112 -4.88 -9.98 12.19
C PHE A 112 -3.71 -10.91 12.50
N GLY A 113 -2.79 -11.04 11.55
CA GLY A 113 -1.65 -11.95 11.65
C GLY A 113 -0.65 -11.54 12.73
N ARG A 114 0.18 -12.49 13.15
CA ARG A 114 1.35 -12.24 13.99
C ARG A 114 2.28 -11.24 13.27
N ILE A 115 2.76 -10.25 13.99
CA ILE A 115 3.79 -9.34 13.47
C ILE A 115 5.16 -10.02 13.58
N GLY A 116 5.88 -10.14 12.47
CA GLY A 116 7.28 -10.53 12.45
C GLY A 116 8.17 -9.32 12.16
N LEU A 117 9.02 -8.95 13.11
CA LEU A 117 10.14 -8.04 12.90
C LEU A 117 11.33 -8.84 12.35
N PRO A 118 12.06 -8.29 11.38
CA PRO A 118 13.27 -8.92 10.87
C PRO A 118 14.37 -8.87 11.93
N VAL A 119 14.56 -9.97 12.66
CA VAL A 119 15.73 -10.24 13.49
C VAL A 119 16.68 -11.07 12.65
N GLU A 120 17.97 -10.68 12.60
CA GLU A 120 19.00 -11.15 11.66
C GLU A 120 19.11 -12.68 11.43
N ALA A 121 18.45 -13.52 12.22
CA ALA A 121 18.51 -14.98 12.14
C ALA A 121 17.51 -15.65 11.17
N THR A 122 16.46 -14.98 10.68
CA THR A 122 15.46 -15.60 9.78
C THR A 122 15.53 -15.08 8.34
N LEU A 123 16.68 -14.53 7.92
CA LEU A 123 16.95 -14.16 6.53
C LEU A 123 17.62 -15.29 5.72
N HIS A 124 17.78 -16.48 6.29
CA HIS A 124 18.63 -17.49 5.66
C HIS A 124 17.96 -18.47 4.68
N THR A 125 16.65 -18.40 4.44
CA THR A 125 16.04 -19.36 3.47
C THR A 125 14.94 -18.85 2.53
N THR A 126 14.52 -17.59 2.58
CA THR A 126 13.56 -17.06 1.57
C THR A 126 13.83 -15.65 1.05
N CYS A 127 14.86 -14.95 1.54
CA CYS A 127 15.30 -13.67 0.96
C CYS A 127 16.78 -13.70 0.62
N ARG A 128 17.19 -14.63 -0.23
CA ARG A 128 18.50 -14.57 -0.92
C ARG A 128 18.33 -14.00 -2.33
N SER A 129 17.63 -12.86 -2.48
CA SER A 129 17.69 -11.99 -3.66
C SER A 129 16.59 -10.90 -3.66
N ALA A 130 16.66 -9.94 -2.75
CA ALA A 130 16.13 -8.59 -2.96
C ALA A 130 16.76 -7.69 -1.89
N GLY A 131 17.44 -6.63 -2.31
CA GLY A 131 18.46 -5.92 -1.55
C GLY A 131 18.00 -5.32 -0.22
N VAL A 132 18.99 -5.04 0.62
CA VAL A 132 18.91 -4.22 1.83
C VAL A 132 18.41 -2.82 1.45
N GLY A 133 17.09 -2.68 1.34
CA GLY A 133 16.45 -1.40 1.07
C GLY A 133 16.37 -0.51 2.31
N PRO A 134 16.27 0.82 2.14
CA PRO A 134 16.15 1.79 3.24
C PRO A 134 14.93 1.53 4.15
N GLU A 135 15.12 1.66 5.45
CA GLU A 135 14.09 1.47 6.49
C GLU A 135 12.98 2.54 6.40
N VAL A 136 11.71 2.11 6.46
CA VAL A 136 10.55 3.02 6.48
C VAL A 136 10.45 3.70 7.85
N LYS A 137 10.41 5.04 7.87
CA LYS A 137 10.34 5.84 9.10
C LYS A 137 9.03 6.61 9.19
N LEU A 138 8.38 6.55 10.35
CA LEU A 138 7.22 7.38 10.66
C LEU A 138 7.65 8.72 11.24
N LEU A 139 7.09 9.80 10.70
CA LEU A 139 7.39 11.17 11.11
C LEU A 139 6.09 11.95 11.31
N GLN A 140 6.06 12.77 12.36
CA GLN A 140 5.07 13.81 12.53
C GLN A 140 5.69 15.12 12.03
N ALA A 141 5.17 15.66 10.93
CA ALA A 141 5.63 16.90 10.33
C ALA A 141 4.68 18.07 10.66
N GLU A 142 5.25 19.24 10.87
CA GLU A 142 4.52 20.51 10.96
C GLU A 142 4.24 21.06 9.56
N SER A 143 3.18 21.86 9.41
CA SER A 143 2.97 22.61 8.17
C SER A 143 4.10 23.62 7.97
N LEU A 144 4.63 23.67 6.75
CA LEU A 144 5.68 24.60 6.36
C LEU A 144 5.13 25.53 5.29
N SER A 145 5.52 26.80 5.34
CA SER A 145 5.22 27.74 4.27
C SER A 145 6.50 28.03 3.49
N GLY A 146 6.40 27.94 2.17
CA GLY A 146 7.50 28.19 1.26
C GLY A 146 7.07 28.97 0.04
N TRP A 147 8.01 29.10 -0.89
CA TRP A 147 7.82 29.74 -2.19
C TRP A 147 7.78 28.65 -3.24
N GLY A 148 6.68 28.58 -3.97
CA GLY A 148 6.42 27.50 -4.90
C GLY A 148 6.23 27.94 -6.33
N LEU A 149 6.51 27.01 -7.24
CA LEU A 149 6.24 27.10 -8.67
C LEU A 149 5.33 25.94 -9.07
N LEU A 150 4.18 26.26 -9.67
CA LEU A 150 3.39 25.28 -10.40
C LEU A 150 3.90 25.23 -11.85
N TYR A 151 4.46 24.10 -12.24
CA TYR A 151 4.89 23.81 -13.60
C TYR A 151 3.81 23.01 -14.33
N ALA A 152 3.57 23.31 -15.60
CA ALA A 152 2.64 22.58 -16.46
C ALA A 152 3.40 22.07 -17.69
N GLY A 153 3.48 20.76 -17.85
CA GLY A 153 4.12 20.08 -18.97
C GLY A 153 3.12 19.33 -19.86
N LYS A 154 3.55 18.96 -21.07
CA LYS A 154 2.74 18.21 -22.05
C LYS A 154 2.96 16.69 -22.00
N GLN A 155 3.97 16.25 -21.25
CA GLN A 155 4.34 14.85 -21.12
C GLN A 155 4.51 14.54 -19.63
N ALA A 156 4.11 13.35 -19.22
CA ALA A 156 4.30 12.87 -17.84
C ALA A 156 5.77 12.48 -17.59
N ILE A 157 6.40 11.83 -18.57
CA ILE A 157 7.78 11.35 -18.45
C ILE A 157 8.73 12.55 -18.42
N GLY A 158 9.52 12.66 -17.34
CA GLY A 158 10.54 13.71 -17.18
C GLY A 158 10.00 15.06 -16.72
N LEU A 159 8.70 15.15 -16.40
CA LEU A 159 8.04 16.36 -15.93
C LEU A 159 8.75 16.96 -14.71
N GLU A 160 9.16 16.12 -13.78
CA GLU A 160 9.83 16.51 -12.53
C GLU A 160 11.18 17.16 -12.81
N ARG A 161 11.94 16.61 -13.76
CA ARG A 161 13.24 17.15 -14.17
C ARG A 161 13.10 18.53 -14.82
N GLU A 162 12.11 18.70 -15.70
CA GLU A 162 11.83 19.98 -16.35
C GLU A 162 11.33 21.03 -15.34
N ALA A 163 10.42 20.62 -14.44
CA ALA A 163 9.91 21.48 -13.37
C ALA A 163 11.05 21.94 -12.45
N LEU A 164 11.94 21.04 -12.05
CA LEU A 164 13.09 21.35 -11.18
C LEU A 164 14.06 22.31 -11.87
N ALA A 165 14.37 22.09 -13.15
CA ALA A 165 15.22 23.00 -13.92
C ALA A 165 14.60 24.42 -14.04
N CYS A 166 13.30 24.50 -14.31
CA CYS A 166 12.57 25.77 -14.37
C CYS A 166 12.54 26.47 -13.00
N PHE A 167 12.29 25.71 -11.94
CA PHE A 167 12.26 26.22 -10.58
C PHE A 167 13.60 26.81 -10.16
N ARG A 168 14.70 26.09 -10.40
CA ARG A 168 16.06 26.54 -10.08
C ARG A 168 16.44 27.81 -10.84
N LYS A 169 16.11 27.90 -12.13
CA LYS A 169 16.31 29.14 -12.91
C LYS A 169 15.62 30.33 -12.24
N ARG A 170 14.38 30.16 -11.78
CA ARG A 170 13.64 31.22 -11.06
C ARG A 170 14.27 31.55 -9.71
N LEU A 171 14.73 30.57 -8.93
CA LEU A 171 15.43 30.83 -7.67
C LEU A 171 16.73 31.63 -7.91
N ALA A 172 17.51 31.25 -8.92
CA ALA A 172 18.77 31.90 -9.28
C ALA A 172 18.58 33.35 -9.77
N GLU A 173 17.53 33.63 -10.56
CA GLU A 173 17.15 34.99 -10.98
C GLU A 173 16.89 35.93 -9.80
N HIS A 174 16.57 35.37 -8.62
CA HIS A 174 16.31 36.11 -7.38
C HIS A 174 17.49 36.07 -6.40
N GLY A 175 18.64 35.56 -6.84
CA GLY A 175 19.85 35.46 -6.02
C GLY A 175 19.73 34.50 -4.85
N TRP A 176 18.83 33.51 -4.93
CA TRP A 176 18.71 32.46 -3.92
C TRP A 176 19.65 31.31 -4.23
N ASP A 177 20.49 30.98 -3.26
CA ASP A 177 21.32 29.78 -3.27
C ASP A 177 20.48 28.59 -2.77
N GLU A 178 20.64 27.43 -3.40
CA GLU A 178 19.99 26.18 -3.00
C GLU A 178 20.51 25.68 -1.64
N ARG A 179 21.71 26.14 -1.25
CA ARG A 179 22.29 25.84 0.07
C ARG A 179 21.41 26.41 1.19
N GLY A 180 20.90 25.51 2.04
CA GLY A 180 20.04 25.85 3.17
C GLY A 180 18.53 25.83 2.87
N LEU A 181 18.15 25.51 1.63
CA LEU A 181 16.76 25.29 1.22
C LEU A 181 16.42 23.81 1.25
N ARG A 182 15.17 23.51 1.64
CA ARG A 182 14.52 22.21 1.50
C ARG A 182 13.54 22.34 0.35
N VAL A 183 13.69 21.52 -0.69
CA VAL A 183 12.83 21.58 -1.87
C VAL A 183 11.86 20.40 -1.83
N PHE A 184 10.58 20.70 -1.89
CA PHE A 184 9.50 19.71 -1.93
C PHE A 184 8.82 19.70 -3.30
N GLY A 185 8.36 18.53 -3.75
CA GLY A 185 7.65 18.34 -5.01
C GLY A 185 6.45 17.40 -4.88
N TRP A 186 5.39 17.65 -5.65
CA TRP A 186 4.26 16.72 -5.82
C TRP A 186 3.47 16.99 -7.10
N ASN A 187 2.78 15.96 -7.60
CA ASN A 187 1.88 16.04 -8.76
C ASN A 187 0.60 16.80 -8.42
N VAL A 188 0.07 17.58 -9.38
CA VAL A 188 -1.15 18.37 -9.26
C VAL A 188 -2.02 18.23 -10.50
N ASP A 189 -3.31 17.98 -10.30
CA ASP A 189 -4.31 18.00 -11.37
C ASP A 189 -4.59 19.44 -11.83
N LEU A 190 -4.51 19.69 -13.15
CA LEU A 190 -4.75 21.01 -13.74
C LEU A 190 -6.21 21.12 -14.22
N ASP A 191 -6.94 22.13 -13.74
CA ASP A 191 -8.36 22.34 -14.08
C ASP A 191 -8.63 22.75 -15.53
N ARG A 192 -7.59 23.14 -16.30
CA ARG A 192 -7.76 23.93 -17.54
C ARG A 192 -7.35 23.22 -18.83
N ASP A 193 -6.73 22.06 -18.78
CA ASP A 193 -6.27 21.33 -19.97
C ASP A 193 -6.21 19.82 -19.65
N GLU A 194 -7.07 19.00 -20.27
CA GLU A 194 -7.17 17.56 -19.98
C GLU A 194 -5.88 16.80 -20.36
N ASP A 195 -5.06 17.39 -21.23
CA ASP A 195 -3.82 16.81 -21.76
C ASP A 195 -2.53 17.34 -21.10
N ALA A 196 -2.62 18.22 -20.09
CA ALA A 196 -1.46 18.78 -19.39
C ALA A 196 -1.23 18.15 -18.01
N TYR A 197 0.04 17.96 -17.65
CA TYR A 197 0.46 17.44 -16.36
C TYR A 197 1.02 18.56 -15.48
N GLY A 198 0.51 18.67 -14.25
CA GLY A 198 0.94 19.68 -13.27
C GLY A 198 1.93 19.12 -12.26
N TYR A 199 2.99 19.87 -11.98
CA TYR A 199 3.95 19.55 -10.93
C TYR A 199 4.22 20.77 -10.06
N GLN A 200 3.99 20.66 -8.76
CA GLN A 200 4.19 21.73 -7.80
C GLN A 200 5.51 21.54 -7.07
N LEU A 201 6.42 22.51 -7.18
CA LEU A 201 7.63 22.60 -6.38
C LEU A 201 7.50 23.69 -5.32
N VAL A 202 8.08 23.48 -4.14
CA VAL A 202 8.10 24.47 -3.04
C VAL A 202 9.46 24.46 -2.34
N ALA A 203 10.10 25.62 -2.26
CA ALA A 203 11.30 25.82 -1.46
C ALA A 203 10.94 26.36 -0.07
N VAL A 204 11.41 25.68 0.97
CA VAL A 204 11.27 26.08 2.37
C VAL A 204 12.65 26.25 2.97
N ARG A 205 12.88 27.31 3.75
CA ARG A 205 14.16 27.52 4.43
C ARG A 205 14.34 26.58 5.61
N ALA A 206 15.53 26.01 5.78
CA ALA A 206 15.84 25.15 6.92
C ALA A 206 15.75 25.95 8.25
N LYS A 207 15.24 25.30 9.31
CA LYS A 207 14.99 25.91 10.64
C LYS A 207 16.21 26.57 11.30
N SER A 208 17.43 26.35 10.80
CA SER A 208 18.66 26.92 11.33
C SER A 208 18.96 28.36 10.89
N GLU A 209 18.17 28.95 9.99
CA GLU A 209 18.44 30.29 9.45
C GLU A 209 17.30 31.28 9.74
N SER A 210 17.62 32.40 10.39
CA SER A 210 16.66 33.46 10.76
C SER A 210 16.60 34.54 9.67
N GLY A 211 15.41 34.85 9.16
CA GLY A 211 15.14 36.01 8.29
C GLY A 211 13.83 35.89 7.51
N ASN A 212 13.07 36.98 7.38
CA ASN A 212 11.87 37.02 6.54
C ASN A 212 12.26 36.89 5.06
N LEU A 213 11.67 35.91 4.37
CA LEU A 213 11.80 35.72 2.93
C LEU A 213 10.63 36.44 2.24
N GLU A 214 10.90 37.59 1.64
CA GLU A 214 9.95 38.27 0.74
C GLU A 214 10.55 38.40 -0.66
N PRO A 215 10.30 37.45 -1.59
CA PRO A 215 10.45 37.69 -3.01
C PRO A 215 9.34 38.66 -3.44
N GLY A 216 9.73 39.88 -3.77
CA GLY A 216 8.89 40.77 -4.53
C GLY A 216 8.68 40.23 -5.94
N GLY A 217 7.46 39.80 -6.25
CA GLY A 217 6.88 39.68 -7.61
C GLY A 217 7.67 38.92 -8.67
N SER A 218 7.50 37.59 -8.79
CA SER A 218 8.15 36.81 -9.86
C SER A 218 7.56 35.43 -10.17
N GLY A 219 6.23 35.30 -10.14
CA GLY A 219 5.56 34.05 -10.52
C GLY A 219 5.93 32.84 -9.65
N LEU A 220 6.55 33.09 -8.49
CA LEU A 220 6.58 32.19 -7.34
C LEU A 220 5.48 32.63 -6.38
N GLU A 221 4.70 31.68 -5.92
CA GLU A 221 3.58 31.94 -5.03
C GLU A 221 3.85 31.36 -3.64
N ARG A 222 3.21 31.92 -2.61
CA ARG A 222 3.22 31.34 -1.28
C ARG A 222 2.44 30.03 -1.33
N VAL A 223 3.12 28.93 -1.06
CA VAL A 223 2.51 27.60 -1.01
C VAL A 223 2.79 26.96 0.35
N GLU A 224 1.76 26.34 0.91
CA GLU A 224 1.87 25.56 2.14
C GLU A 224 2.19 24.10 1.82
N VAL A 225 3.28 23.59 2.40
CA VAL A 225 3.54 22.15 2.50
C VAL A 225 2.79 21.64 3.72
N LYS A 226 1.75 20.84 3.49
CA LYS A 226 0.86 20.37 4.55
C LYS A 226 1.59 19.52 5.58
N GLY A 227 1.45 19.87 6.85
CA GLY A 227 1.86 19.02 7.96
C GLY A 227 1.01 17.76 8.09
N GLY A 228 1.38 16.88 9.01
CA GLY A 228 0.67 15.63 9.25
C GLY A 228 1.59 14.48 9.60
N GLN A 229 1.02 13.28 9.65
CA GLN A 229 1.77 12.06 9.87
C GLN A 229 2.18 11.46 8.51
N TYR A 230 3.45 11.12 8.36
CA TYR A 230 4.03 10.62 7.13
C TYR A 230 4.85 9.36 7.38
N ALA A 231 4.77 8.40 6.46
CA ALA A 231 5.73 7.32 6.33
C ALA A 231 6.77 7.70 5.27
N THR A 232 8.04 7.49 5.57
CA THR A 232 9.13 8.01 4.74
C THR A 232 10.19 6.99 4.42
N VAL A 233 10.73 7.09 3.20
CA VAL A 233 11.87 6.32 2.72
C VAL A 233 12.87 7.28 2.12
N GLN A 234 14.15 7.07 2.41
CA GLN A 234 15.24 7.87 1.86
C GLN A 234 16.01 7.07 0.82
N ILE A 235 16.24 7.68 -0.33
CA ILE A 235 17.00 7.13 -1.45
C ILE A 235 18.32 7.91 -1.55
N THR A 236 19.42 7.18 -1.72
CA THR A 236 20.77 7.75 -1.77
C THR A 236 21.36 7.81 -3.19
N ASP A 237 20.70 7.18 -4.15
CA ASP A 237 20.98 7.32 -5.58
C ASP A 237 19.65 7.57 -6.30
N ALA A 238 19.30 8.84 -6.45
CA ALA A 238 18.05 9.29 -7.07
C ALA A 238 18.22 9.59 -8.56
N SER A 239 19.32 9.11 -9.17
CA SER A 239 19.57 9.26 -10.60
C SER A 239 18.89 8.20 -11.47
N ASP A 240 18.39 7.14 -10.84
CA ASP A 240 17.72 6.00 -11.46
C ASP A 240 16.21 5.98 -11.11
N ASP A 241 15.36 6.09 -12.14
CA ASP A 241 13.91 6.06 -12.01
C ASP A 241 13.42 4.72 -11.42
N ALA A 242 14.16 3.62 -11.64
CA ALA A 242 13.84 2.32 -11.05
C ALA A 242 14.01 2.32 -9.52
N GLY A 243 15.01 3.02 -9.00
CA GLY A 243 15.22 3.17 -7.55
C GLY A 243 14.09 3.95 -6.87
N ILE A 244 13.54 4.96 -7.55
CA ILE A 244 12.39 5.74 -7.09
C ILE A 244 11.14 4.86 -7.03
N LEU A 245 10.86 4.14 -8.12
CA LEU A 245 9.73 3.21 -8.19
C LEU A 245 9.82 2.11 -7.13
N HIS A 246 11.01 1.55 -6.90
CA HIS A 246 11.24 0.56 -5.85
C HIS A 246 10.94 1.13 -4.45
N ALA A 247 11.35 2.37 -4.17
CA ALA A 247 11.05 3.02 -2.89
C ALA A 247 9.56 3.33 -2.69
N TRP A 248 8.84 3.70 -3.76
CA TRP A 248 7.38 3.84 -3.73
C TRP A 248 6.67 2.50 -3.50
N ASN A 249 7.07 1.45 -4.22
CA ASN A 249 6.57 0.08 -3.98
C ASN A 249 6.84 -0.37 -2.55
N ARG A 250 8.00 -0.04 -1.99
CA ARG A 250 8.34 -0.35 -0.59
C ARG A 250 7.35 0.31 0.38
N LEU A 251 7.05 1.59 0.19
CA LEU A 251 6.10 2.33 1.03
C LEU A 251 4.67 1.82 0.85
N TYR A 252 4.18 1.79 -0.39
CA TYR A 252 2.75 1.65 -0.70
C TYR A 252 2.30 0.21 -0.87
N SER A 253 3.15 -0.65 -1.44
CA SER A 253 2.82 -2.04 -1.80
C SER A 253 3.32 -3.07 -0.79
N GLN A 254 4.38 -2.78 -0.05
CA GLN A 254 4.99 -3.73 0.87
C GLN A 254 4.76 -3.34 2.34
N TRP A 255 5.05 -2.10 2.71
CA TRP A 255 4.92 -1.63 4.09
C TRP A 255 3.48 -1.27 4.46
N LEU A 256 2.84 -0.38 3.68
CA LEU A 256 1.51 0.13 4.00
C LEU A 256 0.48 -0.99 4.20
N PRO A 257 0.44 -2.06 3.37
CA PRO A 257 -0.56 -3.12 3.54
C PRO A 257 -0.46 -3.87 4.86
N ARG A 258 0.78 -4.06 5.33
CA ARG A 258 1.10 -4.76 6.58
C ARG A 258 1.06 -3.82 7.80
N SER A 259 0.90 -2.52 7.57
CA SER A 259 0.90 -1.50 8.61
C SER A 259 -0.49 -1.28 9.20
N VAL A 260 -0.56 -0.51 10.30
CA VAL A 260 -1.83 0.00 10.87
C VAL A 260 -2.35 1.25 10.18
N PHE A 261 -1.68 1.67 9.12
CA PHE A 261 -1.92 2.95 8.50
C PHE A 261 -2.72 2.76 7.22
N GLU A 262 -3.51 3.77 6.91
CA GLU A 262 -4.16 3.96 5.63
C GLU A 262 -3.68 5.28 5.04
N PRO A 263 -3.77 5.47 3.71
CA PRO A 263 -3.42 6.73 3.08
C PRO A 263 -4.12 7.91 3.75
N GLY A 264 -3.34 8.94 4.05
CA GLY A 264 -3.80 10.22 4.56
C GLY A 264 -4.33 11.13 3.44
N ALA A 265 -4.93 12.25 3.81
CA ALA A 265 -5.57 13.17 2.86
C ALA A 265 -4.60 14.11 2.12
N SER A 266 -3.33 14.19 2.55
CA SER A 266 -2.37 15.18 2.03
C SER A 266 -1.61 14.70 0.77
N GLY A 267 -1.93 13.53 0.22
CA GLY A 267 -1.24 12.97 -0.93
C GLY A 267 0.20 12.57 -0.62
N PHE A 268 0.99 12.42 -1.68
CA PHE A 268 2.42 12.07 -1.62
C PHE A 268 3.26 13.33 -1.82
N MET A 269 4.43 13.39 -1.21
CA MET A 269 5.42 14.44 -1.52
C MET A 269 6.82 13.86 -1.60
N GLU A 270 7.67 14.57 -2.33
CA GLU A 270 9.08 14.25 -2.53
C GLU A 270 9.90 15.41 -1.96
N GLU A 271 10.94 15.12 -1.18
CA GLU A 271 11.93 16.11 -0.74
C GLU A 271 13.24 15.83 -1.47
N TYR A 272 13.75 16.84 -2.18
CA TYR A 272 14.98 16.76 -2.94
C TYR A 272 16.12 17.39 -2.16
N GLU A 273 17.23 16.66 -2.06
CA GLU A 273 18.52 17.18 -1.64
C GLU A 273 19.42 17.28 -2.87
N LEU A 274 19.82 18.51 -3.19
CA LEU A 274 20.53 18.85 -4.42
C LEU A 274 22.00 19.16 -4.12
N ASP A 275 22.89 18.73 -5.01
CA ASP A 275 24.29 19.15 -5.08
C ASP A 275 24.59 19.59 -6.51
N GLY A 276 24.52 20.90 -6.75
CA GLY A 276 24.52 21.45 -8.10
C GLY A 276 23.35 20.89 -8.92
N ASP A 277 23.64 20.37 -10.11
CA ASP A 277 22.62 19.84 -11.03
C ASP A 277 22.18 18.40 -10.74
N ARG A 278 22.71 17.79 -9.68
CA ARG A 278 22.43 16.40 -9.35
C ARG A 278 21.59 16.29 -8.08
N ILE A 279 20.55 15.45 -8.15
CA ILE A 279 19.81 15.00 -6.96
C ILE A 279 20.71 14.00 -6.24
N VAL A 280 21.25 14.38 -5.08
CA VAL A 280 22.14 13.52 -4.29
C VAL A 280 21.38 12.63 -3.33
N ARG A 281 20.25 13.09 -2.83
CA ARG A 281 19.33 12.29 -2.02
C ARG A 281 17.91 12.72 -2.30
N MET A 282 17.00 11.77 -2.16
CA MET A 282 15.57 12.05 -2.20
C MET A 282 14.90 11.37 -1.01
N LYS A 283 13.91 12.03 -0.43
CA LYS A 283 13.03 11.42 0.58
C LYS A 283 11.60 11.42 0.05
N LEU A 284 10.99 10.25 0.07
CA LEU A 284 9.60 10.07 -0.25
C LEU A 284 8.77 10.16 1.02
N TYR A 285 7.62 10.83 0.93
CA TYR A 285 6.70 11.03 2.03
C TYR A 285 5.31 10.56 1.60
N LEU A 286 4.85 9.47 2.19
CA LEU A 286 3.50 8.97 2.10
C LEU A 286 2.67 9.55 3.24
N SER A 287 1.67 10.39 2.96
CA SER A 287 0.72 10.82 4.00
C SER A 287 0.00 9.59 4.54
N VAL A 288 -0.02 9.45 5.85
CA VAL A 288 -0.68 8.33 6.52
C VAL A 288 -1.58 8.83 7.65
N LYS A 289 -2.66 8.11 7.88
CA LYS A 289 -3.44 8.20 9.11
C LYS A 289 -3.62 6.81 9.69
N ARG A 290 -3.80 6.74 11.00
CA ARG A 290 -4.02 5.48 11.67
C ARG A 290 -5.37 4.91 11.25
N SER A 291 -5.36 3.73 10.64
CA SER A 291 -6.58 3.01 10.32
C SER A 291 -7.15 2.38 11.59
N LEU A 292 -8.44 2.62 11.83
CA LEU A 292 -9.20 1.99 12.90
C LEU A 292 -9.98 0.76 12.39
N SER A 293 -10.12 0.62 11.08
CA SER A 293 -10.75 -0.50 10.42
C SER A 293 -9.77 -1.66 10.29
N ALA A 294 -10.22 -2.85 10.67
CA ALA A 294 -9.59 -4.06 10.21
C ALA A 294 -9.77 -4.20 8.70
N ARG A 295 -8.69 -4.54 7.99
CA ARG A 295 -8.83 -5.05 6.62
C ARG A 295 -9.56 -6.39 6.71
N SER A 296 -10.65 -6.53 5.98
CA SER A 296 -11.42 -7.77 5.90
C SER A 296 -11.12 -8.49 4.60
N ILE A 297 -11.02 -9.80 4.67
CA ILE A 297 -10.98 -10.66 3.49
C ILE A 297 -12.42 -11.08 3.21
N ALA A 298 -12.90 -10.76 2.01
CA ALA A 298 -14.23 -11.14 1.56
C ALA A 298 -14.12 -12.42 0.72
N ILE A 299 -14.97 -13.41 1.00
CA ILE A 299 -15.09 -14.58 0.14
C ILE A 299 -16.20 -14.33 -0.87
N GLU A 300 -15.83 -14.20 -2.13
CA GLU A 300 -16.74 -13.86 -3.22
C GLU A 300 -16.89 -15.05 -4.17
N GLN A 301 -18.14 -15.37 -4.53
CA GLN A 301 -18.44 -16.24 -5.66
C GLN A 301 -18.52 -15.39 -6.92
N ARG A 302 -17.70 -15.70 -7.92
CA ARG A 302 -17.63 -14.92 -9.16
C ARG A 302 -18.00 -15.80 -10.36
N PRO A 303 -18.90 -15.35 -11.25
CA PRO A 303 -19.15 -16.06 -12.50
C PRO A 303 -17.92 -15.95 -13.43
N PRO A 304 -17.75 -16.89 -14.37
CA PRO A 304 -16.76 -16.73 -15.43
C PRO A 304 -17.08 -15.47 -16.25
N LEU A 305 -16.03 -14.75 -16.66
CA LEU A 305 -16.17 -13.47 -17.36
C LEU A 305 -15.41 -13.50 -18.69
N THR A 306 -16.06 -13.06 -19.75
CA THR A 306 -15.41 -12.89 -21.06
C THR A 306 -14.60 -11.60 -21.06
N ILE A 307 -13.32 -11.71 -21.39
CA ILE A 307 -12.40 -10.58 -21.43
C ILE A 307 -11.70 -10.49 -22.79
N MET A 308 -11.32 -9.27 -23.18
CA MET A 308 -10.31 -9.05 -24.20
C MET A 308 -8.93 -9.14 -23.55
N SER A 309 -8.11 -10.09 -23.97
CA SER A 309 -6.83 -10.44 -23.33
C SER A 309 -5.65 -9.97 -24.17
N PHE A 310 -4.72 -9.28 -23.51
CA PHE A 310 -3.43 -8.82 -24.04
C PHE A 310 -2.34 -9.48 -23.20
N GLN A 311 -1.52 -10.33 -23.82
CA GLN A 311 -0.48 -11.09 -23.12
C GLN A 311 0.90 -10.74 -23.68
N GLY A 312 1.89 -10.70 -22.80
CA GLY A 312 3.29 -10.50 -23.14
C GLY A 312 4.18 -11.38 -22.28
N GLN A 313 5.36 -11.71 -22.81
CA GLN A 313 6.37 -12.52 -22.13
C GLN A 313 7.77 -11.96 -22.41
N GLY A 314 8.64 -11.97 -21.40
CA GLY A 314 10.03 -11.52 -21.48
C GLY A 314 10.23 -10.07 -21.05
N ASP A 315 11.49 -9.62 -21.11
CA ASP A 315 11.87 -8.28 -20.63
C ASP A 315 11.15 -7.18 -21.43
N GLY A 316 10.59 -6.20 -20.71
CA GLY A 316 9.82 -5.09 -21.31
C GLY A 316 8.43 -5.47 -21.82
N CYS A 317 7.95 -6.69 -21.56
CA CYS A 317 6.63 -7.11 -22.03
C CYS A 317 5.47 -6.32 -21.39
N MET A 318 5.67 -5.81 -20.17
CA MET A 318 4.67 -5.03 -19.45
C MET A 318 4.30 -3.76 -20.22
N ASP A 319 5.30 -2.94 -20.57
CA ASP A 319 5.10 -1.70 -21.32
C ASP A 319 4.38 -1.95 -22.66
N HIS A 320 4.78 -3.01 -23.37
CA HIS A 320 4.13 -3.39 -24.63
C HIS A 320 2.66 -3.79 -24.45
N VAL A 321 2.35 -4.59 -23.42
CA VAL A 321 0.97 -5.01 -23.12
C VAL A 321 0.12 -3.83 -22.66
N GLU A 322 0.67 -2.92 -21.87
CA GLU A 322 -0.02 -1.70 -21.44
C GLU A 322 -0.29 -0.75 -22.60
N GLU A 323 0.68 -0.54 -23.49
CA GLU A 323 0.51 0.30 -24.67
C GLU A 323 -0.55 -0.27 -25.62
N THR A 324 -0.47 -1.57 -25.92
CA THR A 324 -1.41 -2.24 -26.84
C THR A 324 -2.83 -2.30 -26.29
N SER A 325 -3.00 -2.62 -25.00
CA SER A 325 -4.30 -2.63 -24.34
C SER A 325 -4.90 -1.22 -24.22
N THR A 326 -4.09 -0.21 -23.90
CA THR A 326 -4.52 1.20 -23.86
C THR A 326 -4.95 1.69 -25.24
N ALA A 327 -4.17 1.37 -26.28
CA ALA A 327 -4.54 1.68 -27.66
C ALA A 327 -5.84 0.98 -28.08
N TRP A 328 -6.10 -0.24 -27.57
CA TRP A 328 -7.38 -0.93 -27.79
C TRP A 328 -8.54 -0.27 -27.06
N LEU A 329 -8.36 0.10 -25.80
CA LEU A 329 -9.37 0.84 -25.03
C LEU A 329 -9.77 2.13 -25.73
N LYS A 330 -8.79 2.91 -26.21
CA LYS A 330 -9.04 4.18 -26.92
C LYS A 330 -9.88 3.99 -28.19
N ARG A 331 -9.55 2.98 -29.03
CA ARG A 331 -10.33 2.70 -30.26
C ARG A 331 -11.69 2.04 -30.01
N SER A 332 -11.83 1.31 -28.89
CA SER A 332 -13.05 0.56 -28.55
C SER A 332 -14.21 1.45 -28.07
N GLY A 333 -13.92 2.68 -27.65
CA GLY A 333 -14.91 3.61 -27.09
C GLY A 333 -15.40 3.24 -25.68
N LEU A 334 -14.68 2.38 -24.96
CA LEU A 334 -15.07 1.91 -23.62
C LEU A 334 -14.58 2.81 -22.47
N ILE A 335 -13.66 3.74 -22.74
CA ILE A 335 -13.11 4.65 -21.73
C ILE A 335 -14.23 5.53 -21.14
N GLY A 336 -14.21 5.71 -19.81
CA GLY A 336 -15.17 6.54 -19.09
C GLY A 336 -16.49 5.85 -18.73
N ARG A 337 -16.67 4.59 -19.13
CA ARG A 337 -17.82 3.79 -18.68
C ARG A 337 -17.68 3.42 -17.20
N PRO A 338 -18.76 3.55 -16.39
CA PRO A 338 -18.72 3.20 -14.98
C PRO A 338 -18.63 1.68 -14.73
N ASP A 339 -19.03 0.87 -15.72
CA ASP A 339 -18.96 -0.59 -15.68
C ASP A 339 -17.66 -1.17 -16.27
N LEU A 340 -16.70 -0.32 -16.66
CA LEU A 340 -15.41 -0.77 -17.17
C LEU A 340 -14.62 -1.43 -16.04
N ARG A 341 -14.20 -2.68 -16.27
CA ARG A 341 -13.34 -3.44 -15.35
C ARG A 341 -12.11 -3.90 -16.11
N VAL A 342 -10.95 -3.56 -15.57
CA VAL A 342 -9.65 -4.00 -16.09
C VAL A 342 -9.05 -4.98 -15.09
N TYR A 343 -8.56 -6.10 -15.61
CA TYR A 343 -7.93 -7.16 -14.86
C TYR A 343 -6.45 -7.21 -15.24
N MET A 344 -5.59 -7.34 -14.25
CA MET A 344 -4.16 -7.56 -14.46
C MET A 344 -3.76 -8.85 -13.75
N ARG A 345 -2.97 -9.66 -14.43
CA ARG A 345 -2.35 -10.85 -13.83
C ARG A 345 -0.87 -10.91 -14.22
N SER A 346 -0.06 -11.33 -13.26
CA SER A 346 1.36 -11.57 -13.43
C SER A 346 1.69 -12.93 -12.82
N GLU A 347 2.57 -13.68 -13.46
CA GLU A 347 3.15 -14.92 -12.90
C GLU A 347 4.13 -14.66 -11.75
N GLU A 348 4.29 -13.42 -11.30
CA GLU A 348 5.05 -13.08 -10.09
C GLU A 348 4.45 -13.78 -8.86
N GLY A 349 4.96 -14.98 -8.57
CA GLY A 349 4.99 -15.52 -7.22
C GLY A 349 5.98 -14.74 -6.35
N LEU A 350 5.87 -14.91 -5.03
CA LEU A 350 6.76 -14.32 -4.01
C LEU A 350 8.27 -14.60 -4.20
N SER A 351 8.65 -15.44 -5.16
CA SER A 351 10.03 -15.83 -5.48
C SER A 351 10.64 -15.12 -6.69
N ALA A 352 9.89 -14.24 -7.38
CA ALA A 352 10.47 -13.47 -8.46
C ALA A 352 11.41 -12.40 -7.87
N VAL A 353 12.70 -12.52 -8.19
CA VAL A 353 13.62 -11.39 -8.11
C VAL A 353 13.06 -10.30 -9.01
N GLU A 354 12.85 -9.11 -8.45
CA GLU A 354 12.24 -7.96 -9.14
C GLU A 354 12.88 -7.75 -10.52
N GLY A 355 12.04 -7.67 -11.57
CA GLY A 355 12.47 -7.29 -12.93
C GLY A 355 12.16 -8.28 -14.06
N HIS A 356 11.70 -9.49 -13.77
CA HIS A 356 11.42 -10.51 -14.80
C HIS A 356 10.05 -11.17 -14.62
N ALA A 357 8.96 -10.40 -14.73
CA ALA A 357 7.66 -11.02 -14.97
C ALA A 357 7.75 -11.81 -16.29
N SER A 358 7.85 -13.13 -16.19
CA SER A 358 8.03 -13.99 -17.37
C SER A 358 6.78 -14.01 -18.24
N VAL A 359 5.62 -13.67 -17.67
CA VAL A 359 4.34 -13.52 -18.36
C VAL A 359 3.49 -12.45 -17.65
N TYR A 360 2.96 -11.49 -18.40
CA TYR A 360 2.02 -10.47 -17.94
C TYR A 360 0.78 -10.45 -18.84
N GLU A 361 -0.40 -10.30 -18.25
CA GLU A 361 -1.64 -10.12 -19.01
C GLU A 361 -2.50 -8.99 -18.45
N VAL A 362 -3.04 -8.21 -19.39
CA VAL A 362 -4.14 -7.28 -19.16
C VAL A 362 -5.39 -7.83 -19.83
N GLY A 363 -6.45 -8.01 -19.03
CA GLY A 363 -7.77 -8.45 -19.45
C GLY A 363 -8.80 -7.33 -19.30
N ILE A 364 -9.57 -7.01 -20.33
CA ILE A 364 -10.62 -5.99 -20.24
C ILE A 364 -11.99 -6.67 -20.31
N ALA A 365 -12.83 -6.46 -19.29
CA ALA A 365 -14.20 -6.94 -19.28
C ALA A 365 -14.97 -6.38 -20.48
N LEU A 366 -15.56 -7.27 -21.27
CA LEU A 366 -16.42 -6.86 -22.37
C LEU A 366 -17.84 -6.60 -21.84
N PRO A 367 -18.43 -5.42 -22.09
CA PRO A 367 -19.82 -5.15 -21.73
C PRO A 367 -20.78 -6.13 -22.41
N GLU A 368 -21.92 -6.37 -21.78
CA GLU A 368 -22.96 -7.21 -22.36
C GLU A 368 -23.40 -6.65 -23.73
N GLY A 369 -23.42 -7.51 -24.74
CA GLY A 369 -23.78 -7.12 -26.11
C GLY A 369 -22.69 -6.37 -26.90
N TYR A 370 -21.48 -6.21 -26.37
CA TYR A 370 -20.37 -5.61 -27.11
C TYR A 370 -20.04 -6.42 -28.37
N ARG A 371 -20.02 -5.76 -29.54
CA ARG A 371 -19.75 -6.41 -30.82
C ARG A 371 -18.25 -6.47 -31.09
N ILE A 372 -17.71 -7.68 -31.04
CA ILE A 372 -16.28 -7.91 -31.24
C ILE A 372 -15.99 -8.04 -32.75
N PRO A 373 -15.06 -7.24 -33.31
CA PRO A 373 -14.59 -7.39 -34.69
C PRO A 373 -14.10 -8.82 -34.95
N ARG A 374 -14.35 -9.37 -36.14
CA ARG A 374 -14.02 -10.77 -36.46
C ARG A 374 -12.52 -11.10 -36.27
N GLU A 375 -11.70 -10.13 -36.60
CA GLU A 375 -10.23 -10.16 -36.56
C GLU A 375 -9.66 -10.12 -35.13
N GLU A 376 -10.44 -9.67 -34.15
CA GLU A 376 -10.02 -9.60 -32.74
C GLU A 376 -10.55 -10.77 -31.90
N ARG A 377 -11.29 -11.71 -32.51
CA ARG A 377 -11.91 -12.83 -31.78
C ARG A 377 -10.90 -13.81 -31.18
N SER A 378 -9.70 -13.90 -31.75
CA SER A 378 -8.62 -14.75 -31.24
C SER A 378 -8.03 -14.24 -29.93
N SER A 379 -8.24 -12.96 -29.60
CA SER A 379 -7.75 -12.32 -28.37
C SER A 379 -8.78 -12.37 -27.24
N ILE A 380 -9.93 -13.00 -27.45
CA ILE A 380 -10.93 -13.22 -26.41
C ILE A 380 -10.48 -14.39 -25.53
N SER A 381 -10.48 -14.17 -24.22
CA SER A 381 -10.30 -15.24 -23.24
C SER A 381 -11.41 -15.21 -22.18
N THR A 382 -11.43 -16.23 -21.34
CA THR A 382 -12.38 -16.33 -20.23
C THR A 382 -11.61 -16.28 -18.93
N LEU A 383 -11.91 -15.29 -18.10
CA LEU A 383 -11.49 -15.27 -16.70
C LEU A 383 -12.33 -16.30 -15.94
N ALA A 384 -11.66 -17.26 -15.30
CA ALA A 384 -12.32 -18.38 -14.64
C ALA A 384 -13.26 -17.90 -13.50
N GLY A 385 -14.42 -18.54 -13.39
CA GLY A 385 -15.32 -18.34 -12.25
C GLY A 385 -14.88 -19.09 -10.99
N GLY A 386 -15.71 -19.03 -9.96
CA GLY A 386 -15.57 -19.79 -8.71
C GLY A 386 -15.38 -18.93 -7.47
N SER A 387 -14.92 -19.55 -6.38
CA SER A 387 -14.65 -18.88 -5.11
C SER A 387 -13.33 -18.12 -5.17
N TYR A 388 -13.33 -16.89 -4.67
CA TYR A 388 -12.14 -16.05 -4.51
C TYR A 388 -12.10 -15.43 -3.11
N ALA A 389 -10.91 -15.33 -2.54
CA ALA A 389 -10.62 -14.46 -1.40
C ALA A 389 -10.18 -13.10 -1.94
N CYS A 390 -10.90 -12.05 -1.54
CA CYS A 390 -10.78 -10.71 -2.09
C CYS A 390 -10.37 -9.70 -1.02
N VAL A 391 -9.41 -8.84 -1.34
CA VAL A 391 -9.03 -7.67 -0.53
C VAL A 391 -9.05 -6.44 -1.42
N THR A 392 -9.75 -5.40 -0.97
CA THR A 392 -9.72 -4.08 -1.62
C THR A 392 -8.69 -3.20 -0.92
N THR A 393 -7.83 -2.56 -1.69
CA THR A 393 -6.82 -1.63 -1.20
C THR A 393 -6.69 -0.43 -2.14
N ALA A 394 -6.30 0.72 -1.61
CA ALA A 394 -5.69 1.76 -2.42
C ALA A 394 -4.29 1.25 -2.76
N ALA A 395 -4.04 0.81 -4.00
CA ALA A 395 -2.73 0.30 -4.40
C ALA A 395 -2.34 0.80 -5.78
N TYR A 396 -1.06 1.12 -5.91
CA TYR A 396 -0.35 1.43 -7.14
C TYR A 396 0.90 0.55 -7.14
N GLY A 397 1.27 -0.03 -8.29
CA GLY A 397 2.46 -0.88 -8.41
C GLY A 397 2.26 -2.33 -7.96
N SER A 398 3.29 -2.93 -7.35
CA SER A 398 3.31 -4.36 -7.02
C SER A 398 2.19 -4.76 -6.05
N MET A 399 1.56 -5.93 -6.24
CA MET A 399 0.55 -6.46 -5.32
C MET A 399 1.14 -7.38 -4.24
N THR A 400 2.47 -7.49 -4.17
CA THR A 400 3.18 -8.46 -3.32
C THR A 400 2.78 -8.43 -1.84
N GLY A 401 2.63 -7.26 -1.21
CA GLY A 401 2.22 -7.19 0.20
C GLY A 401 0.79 -7.66 0.43
N VAL A 402 -0.14 -7.30 -0.45
CA VAL A 402 -1.56 -7.73 -0.39
C VAL A 402 -1.66 -9.23 -0.63
N LEU A 403 -0.89 -9.76 -1.58
CA LEU A 403 -0.80 -11.19 -1.84
C LEU A 403 -0.22 -11.92 -0.63
N SER A 404 0.82 -11.39 0.01
CA SER A 404 1.38 -11.97 1.24
C SER A 404 0.33 -12.06 2.34
N ASP A 405 -0.46 -11.00 2.57
CA ASP A 405 -1.51 -11.01 3.59
C ASP A 405 -2.60 -12.07 3.29
N LEU A 406 -2.99 -12.22 2.02
CA LEU A 406 -3.93 -13.25 1.57
C LEU A 406 -3.36 -14.67 1.73
N HIS A 407 -2.07 -14.86 1.47
CA HIS A 407 -1.40 -16.16 1.67
C HIS A 407 -1.23 -16.50 3.16
N ASP A 408 -0.84 -15.53 3.99
CA ASP A 408 -0.74 -15.69 5.45
C ASP A 408 -2.11 -16.03 6.04
N TRP A 409 -3.17 -15.38 5.55
CA TRP A 409 -4.54 -15.75 5.88
C TRP A 409 -4.86 -17.18 5.45
N LEU A 410 -4.61 -17.57 4.19
CA LEU A 410 -4.85 -18.94 3.71
C LEU A 410 -4.08 -20.00 4.49
N ALA A 411 -2.85 -19.70 4.94
CA ALA A 411 -2.06 -20.59 5.77
C ALA A 411 -2.71 -20.80 7.16
N SER A 412 -3.30 -19.74 7.72
CA SER A 412 -4.00 -19.79 9.02
C SER A 412 -5.47 -20.22 8.95
N ALA A 413 -6.12 -20.13 7.78
CA ALA A 413 -7.53 -20.42 7.61
C ALA A 413 -7.78 -21.93 7.52
N ALA A 414 -8.43 -22.50 8.54
CA ALA A 414 -8.62 -23.95 8.63
C ALA A 414 -9.51 -24.54 7.51
N GLY A 415 -10.40 -23.75 6.90
CA GLY A 415 -11.40 -24.22 5.94
C GLY A 415 -11.12 -24.01 4.45
N PHE A 416 -10.03 -23.33 4.07
CA PHE A 416 -9.74 -23.00 2.67
C PHE A 416 -8.31 -23.36 2.27
N GLU A 417 -8.13 -23.65 0.99
CA GLU A 417 -6.83 -23.84 0.36
C GLU A 417 -6.77 -23.06 -0.96
N LEU A 418 -5.54 -22.81 -1.42
CA LEU A 418 -5.30 -22.16 -2.70
C LEU A 418 -5.75 -23.08 -3.84
N ASP A 419 -6.47 -22.54 -4.80
CA ASP A 419 -6.79 -23.25 -6.04
C ASP A 419 -5.63 -23.10 -7.05
N SER A 420 -4.73 -24.08 -7.10
CA SER A 420 -3.55 -24.04 -8.00
C SER A 420 -3.89 -24.08 -9.49
N GLU A 421 -5.11 -24.45 -9.87
CA GLU A 421 -5.53 -24.52 -11.27
C GLU A 421 -5.99 -23.16 -11.81
N ARG A 422 -6.14 -22.16 -10.94
CA ARG A 422 -6.58 -20.80 -11.29
C ARG A 422 -5.51 -19.79 -10.86
N THR A 423 -5.41 -18.71 -11.60
CA THR A 423 -4.48 -17.62 -11.30
C THR A 423 -5.20 -16.50 -10.55
N TRP A 424 -4.51 -15.87 -9.60
CA TRP A 424 -4.97 -14.64 -8.99
C TRP A 424 -5.02 -13.49 -10.02
N PHE A 425 -5.78 -12.46 -9.71
CA PHE A 425 -5.81 -11.24 -10.52
C PHE A 425 -6.07 -10.00 -9.66
N ALA A 426 -5.61 -8.85 -10.13
CA ALA A 426 -5.98 -7.55 -9.63
C ALA A 426 -7.08 -6.96 -10.54
N GLU A 427 -8.17 -6.51 -9.94
CA GLU A 427 -9.26 -5.82 -10.63
C GLU A 427 -9.23 -4.33 -10.32
N TYR A 428 -9.28 -3.53 -11.37
CA TYR A 428 -9.33 -2.07 -11.36
C TYR A 428 -10.70 -1.62 -11.88
N GLY A 429 -11.43 -0.86 -11.07
CA GLY A 429 -12.71 -0.25 -11.42
C GLY A 429 -12.57 1.26 -11.70
N ALA A 430 -13.53 1.82 -12.43
CA ALA A 430 -13.70 3.27 -12.51
C ALA A 430 -14.27 3.77 -11.16
N ASP A 431 -13.63 4.78 -10.56
CA ASP A 431 -14.13 5.42 -9.34
C ASP A 431 -15.44 6.16 -9.65
N GLU A 432 -16.34 6.35 -8.67
CA GLU A 432 -17.68 6.97 -8.84
C GLU A 432 -17.68 8.42 -9.37
N GLY A 433 -16.54 8.99 -9.77
CA GLY A 433 -16.42 10.34 -10.31
C GLY A 433 -15.27 10.59 -11.31
N GLY A 434 -14.57 9.56 -11.78
CA GLY A 434 -13.46 9.75 -12.71
C GLY A 434 -12.92 8.43 -13.22
N GLY A 435 -12.81 8.30 -14.54
CA GLY A 435 -12.24 7.11 -15.17
C GLY A 435 -10.81 6.81 -14.70
N LEU A 436 -10.29 5.64 -15.07
CA LEU A 436 -8.96 5.12 -14.69
C LEU A 436 -7.83 6.16 -14.80
N ASP A 437 -7.89 7.07 -15.78
CA ASP A 437 -6.91 8.16 -15.98
C ASP A 437 -6.91 9.20 -14.82
N ARG A 438 -8.09 9.63 -14.34
CA ARG A 438 -8.17 10.58 -13.20
C ARG A 438 -7.69 9.95 -11.89
N GLY A 439 -8.04 8.69 -11.65
CA GLY A 439 -7.54 7.96 -10.47
C GLY A 439 -6.03 7.74 -10.50
N MET A 440 -5.45 7.54 -11.69
CA MET A 440 -3.99 7.41 -11.87
C MET A 440 -3.27 8.72 -11.54
N ARG A 441 -3.88 9.86 -11.87
CA ARG A 441 -3.32 11.20 -11.59
C ARG A 441 -3.54 11.65 -10.13
N SER A 442 -4.66 11.29 -9.51
CA SER A 442 -5.01 11.67 -8.13
C SER A 442 -4.48 10.72 -7.04
N GLY A 443 -3.95 9.56 -7.41
CA GLY A 443 -3.43 8.55 -6.47
C GLY A 443 -4.52 7.80 -5.69
N SER A 444 -5.77 7.78 -6.15
CA SER A 444 -6.92 7.24 -5.41
C SER A 444 -7.57 5.99 -6.00
N ILE A 445 -6.92 5.25 -6.91
CA ILE A 445 -7.51 4.02 -7.48
C ILE A 445 -7.62 2.94 -6.40
N GLN A 446 -8.85 2.43 -6.24
CA GLN A 446 -9.11 1.21 -5.49
C GLN A 446 -8.86 0.00 -6.38
N VAL A 447 -8.04 -0.92 -5.88
CA VAL A 447 -7.70 -2.19 -6.52
C VAL A 447 -8.25 -3.31 -5.67
N LYS A 448 -8.98 -4.24 -6.29
CA LYS A 448 -9.44 -5.47 -5.65
C LYS A 448 -8.55 -6.63 -6.08
N CYS A 449 -7.72 -7.11 -5.16
CA CYS A 449 -6.91 -8.31 -5.37
C CYS A 449 -7.76 -9.55 -5.06
N CYS A 450 -7.83 -10.50 -5.99
CA CYS A 450 -8.63 -11.72 -5.89
C CYS A 450 -7.74 -12.96 -6.03
N VAL A 451 -7.64 -13.78 -4.99
CA VAL A 451 -6.91 -15.05 -4.99
C VAL A 451 -7.91 -16.22 -5.05
N PRO A 452 -7.77 -17.17 -5.98
CA PRO A 452 -8.71 -18.26 -6.13
C PRO A 452 -8.54 -19.30 -5.02
N ILE A 453 -9.66 -19.74 -4.45
CA ILE A 453 -9.66 -20.66 -3.30
C ILE A 453 -10.58 -21.85 -3.54
N ARG A 454 -10.31 -22.96 -2.84
CA ARG A 454 -11.19 -24.11 -2.67
C ARG A 454 -11.47 -24.32 -1.20
N THR A 455 -12.63 -24.91 -0.88
CA THR A 455 -12.91 -25.40 0.47
C THR A 455 -12.07 -26.65 0.71
N ARG A 456 -11.34 -26.70 1.82
CA ARG A 456 -10.66 -27.94 2.24
C ARG A 456 -11.71 -29.01 2.50
N SER A 457 -11.53 -30.15 1.85
CA SER A 457 -12.41 -31.33 1.94
C SER A 457 -12.15 -32.18 3.17
#